data_AF-A0A6J4LDQ9-F1
#
_entry.id   AF-A0A6J4LDQ9-F1
#
_cell.length_a   1.000
_cell.length_b   1.000
_cell.length_c   1.000
_cell.angle_alpha   90.00
_cell.angle_beta   90.00
_cell.angle_gamma   90.00
#
_symmetry.space_group_name_H-M   'P 1'
#
loop_
_entity.id
_entity.type
_entity.pdbx_description
1 polymer ?
#
loop_
_entity_poly.entity_id
_entity_poly.type
_entity_poly.pdbx_seq_one_letter_code
_entity_poly.pdbx_strand_id
1 'polypeptide(L)'
;MSKQYNSLDNRPGVAINYAKIIGAVVLVVGILGLLFGNPRILGFNSDIVEDIVHLSTGAIMAYVGFAQRDNRLARTVVGALGVVYLVVGILGFVDPSLFGLIPNLYNLADNLLHLGLGVLGIIIGYFLPAATAVD
;
A
#
# COMPACT_ATOMS: atom_id res chain seq x y z
N MET A 1 -20.18 28.90 16.67
CA MET A 1 -19.31 29.35 15.56
C MET A 1 -18.77 28.10 14.87
N SER A 2 -19.54 27.54 13.93
CA SER A 2 -19.13 26.40 13.12
C SER A 2 -18.13 26.89 12.08
N LYS A 3 -16.86 26.50 12.18
CA LYS A 3 -15.90 26.69 11.10
C LYS A 3 -16.44 25.94 9.88
N GLN A 4 -17.06 26.66 8.95
CA GLN A 4 -17.20 26.19 7.58
C GLN A 4 -15.76 26.02 7.08
N TYR A 5 -15.28 24.78 7.12
CA TYR A 5 -14.04 24.40 6.46
C TYR A 5 -14.29 24.54 4.97
N ASN A 6 -13.83 25.68 4.46
CA ASN A 6 -13.81 26.03 3.05
C ASN A 6 -13.35 24.83 2.21
N SER A 7 -14.26 24.35 1.38
CA SER A 7 -14.11 23.29 0.38
C SER A 7 -13.23 23.72 -0.80
N LEU A 8 -12.09 24.38 -0.53
CA LEU A 8 -11.36 25.12 -1.57
C LEU A 8 -10.28 24.31 -2.30
N ASP A 9 -10.21 22.99 -2.13
CA ASP A 9 -9.69 22.12 -3.17
C ASP A 9 -10.58 20.88 -3.37
N ASN A 10 -11.30 20.82 -4.50
CA ASN A 10 -11.90 19.56 -4.95
C ASN A 10 -10.83 18.56 -5.44
N ARG A 11 -9.56 18.77 -5.05
CA ARG A 11 -8.41 17.96 -5.45
C ARG A 11 -8.21 16.87 -4.41
N PRO A 12 -8.05 15.61 -4.84
CA PRO A 12 -7.69 14.53 -3.93
C PRO A 12 -6.37 14.86 -3.22
N GLY A 13 -6.34 14.73 -1.90
CA GLY A 13 -5.12 14.92 -1.11
C GLY A 13 -4.08 13.84 -1.41
N VAL A 14 -2.84 14.06 -0.93
CA VAL A 14 -1.69 13.18 -1.21
C VAL A 14 -1.99 11.72 -0.88
N ALA A 15 -2.60 11.44 0.28
CA ALA A 15 -2.95 10.07 0.69
C ALA A 15 -3.97 9.41 -0.25
N ILE A 16 -4.97 10.17 -0.73
CA ILE A 16 -5.95 9.64 -1.69
C ILE A 16 -5.26 9.31 -3.02
N ASN A 17 -4.39 10.19 -3.53
CA ASN A 17 -3.68 9.92 -4.79
C ASN A 17 -2.71 8.74 -4.67
N TYR A 18 -2.00 8.65 -3.54
CA TYR A 18 -1.14 7.51 -3.25
C TYR A 18 -1.95 6.21 -3.21
N ALA A 19 -3.06 6.19 -2.48
CA ALA A 19 -3.94 5.03 -2.40
C ALA A 19 -4.53 4.62 -3.77
N LYS A 20 -4.89 5.60 -4.63
CA LYS A 20 -5.34 5.32 -6.00
C LYS A 20 -4.27 4.59 -6.81
N ILE A 21 -3.07 5.16 -6.89
CA ILE A 21 -2.01 4.67 -7.76
C ILE A 21 -1.47 3.34 -7.22
N ILE A 22 -1.04 3.32 -5.96
CA ILE A 22 -0.44 2.13 -5.36
C ILE A 22 -1.49 1.04 -5.17
N GLY A 23 -2.70 1.39 -4.77
CA GLY A 23 -3.80 0.43 -4.67
C GLY A 23 -4.10 -0.24 -6.01
N ALA A 24 -4.17 0.52 -7.10
CA ALA A 24 -4.35 -0.05 -8.44
C ALA A 24 -3.18 -0.95 -8.85
N VAL A 25 -1.93 -0.50 -8.64
CA VAL A 25 -0.74 -1.28 -8.99
C VAL A 25 -0.68 -2.60 -8.22
N VAL A 26 -0.81 -2.55 -6.89
CA VAL A 26 -0.75 -3.75 -6.04
C VAL A 26 -1.92 -4.68 -6.35
N LEU A 27 -3.12 -4.15 -6.60
CA LEU A 27 -4.27 -4.96 -7.00
C LEU A 27 -4.01 -5.69 -8.32
N VAL A 28 -3.45 -5.00 -9.32
CA VAL A 28 -3.09 -5.61 -10.60
C VAL A 28 -1.99 -6.66 -10.41
N VAL A 29 -0.98 -6.40 -9.59
CA VAL A 29 0.07 -7.38 -9.27
C VAL A 29 -0.54 -8.65 -8.66
N GLY A 30 -1.43 -8.53 -7.66
CA GLY A 30 -2.10 -9.68 -7.07
C GLY A 30 -2.95 -10.46 -8.08
N ILE A 31 -3.65 -9.77 -8.98
CA ILE A 31 -4.42 -10.42 -10.08
C ILE A 31 -3.47 -11.16 -11.02
N LEU A 32 -2.37 -10.53 -11.45
CA LEU A 32 -1.41 -11.14 -12.36
C LEU A 32 -0.70 -12.34 -11.72
N GLY A 33 -0.37 -12.26 -10.42
CA GLY A 33 0.18 -13.38 -9.66
C GLY A 33 -0.77 -14.57 -9.63
N LEU A 34 -2.03 -14.36 -9.28
CA LEU A 34 -3.04 -15.44 -9.29
C LEU A 34 -3.28 -16.06 -10.68
N LEU A 35 -3.14 -15.28 -11.75
CA LEU A 35 -3.37 -15.75 -13.13
C LEU A 35 -2.14 -16.39 -13.78
N PHE A 36 -0.94 -15.93 -13.44
CA PHE A 36 0.29 -16.23 -14.20
C PHE A 36 1.49 -16.60 -13.34
N GLY A 37 1.37 -16.60 -12.01
CA GLY A 37 2.47 -16.84 -11.08
C GLY A 37 3.07 -18.23 -11.24
N ASN A 38 4.19 -18.35 -11.97
CA ASN A 38 5.04 -19.54 -11.94
C ASN A 38 6.45 -19.29 -12.52
N PRO A 39 7.53 -19.24 -11.70
CA PRO A 39 7.60 -18.89 -10.28
C PRO A 39 7.86 -17.39 -10.05
N ARG A 40 7.98 -16.58 -11.12
CA ARG A 40 8.34 -15.15 -11.03
C ARG A 40 7.56 -14.29 -12.00
N ILE A 41 7.20 -13.09 -11.55
CA ILE A 41 6.62 -12.03 -12.39
C ILE A 41 7.47 -10.77 -12.21
N LEU A 42 8.02 -10.23 -13.30
CA LEU A 42 8.83 -9.00 -13.30
C LEU A 42 10.03 -9.02 -12.33
N GLY A 43 10.58 -10.21 -12.03
CA GLY A 43 11.72 -10.40 -11.13
C GLY A 43 11.34 -10.67 -9.66
N PHE A 44 10.06 -10.50 -9.30
CA PHE A 44 9.51 -10.80 -7.98
C PHE A 44 9.09 -12.26 -7.90
N ASN A 45 9.28 -12.89 -6.74
CA ASN A 45 8.71 -14.21 -6.50
C ASN A 45 7.19 -14.07 -6.33
N SER A 46 6.44 -15.05 -6.84
CA SER A 46 4.97 -15.02 -6.81
C SER A 46 4.48 -16.31 -6.16
N ASP A 47 3.76 -16.13 -5.05
CA ASP A 47 3.17 -17.19 -4.25
C ASP A 47 1.70 -16.88 -4.02
N ILE A 48 0.85 -17.92 -4.03
CA ILE A 48 -0.61 -17.76 -3.90
C ILE A 48 -1.02 -16.97 -2.65
N VAL A 49 -0.32 -17.16 -1.53
CA VAL A 49 -0.61 -16.44 -0.28
C VAL A 49 -0.29 -14.96 -0.43
N GLU A 50 0.88 -14.64 -0.97
CA GLU A 50 1.28 -13.25 -1.24
C GLU A 50 0.35 -12.57 -2.22
N ASP A 51 -0.06 -13.27 -3.28
CA ASP A 51 -0.96 -12.71 -4.30
C ASP A 51 -2.36 -12.42 -3.72
N ILE A 52 -2.87 -13.26 -2.81
CA ILE A 52 -4.12 -12.98 -2.08
C ILE A 52 -3.96 -11.77 -1.16
N VAL A 53 -2.82 -11.63 -0.47
CA VAL A 53 -2.54 -10.46 0.36
C VAL A 53 -2.48 -9.19 -0.50
N HIS A 54 -1.76 -9.21 -1.63
CA HIS A 54 -1.73 -8.11 -2.59
C HIS A 54 -3.11 -7.77 -3.13
N LEU A 55 -3.91 -8.76 -3.51
CA LEU A 55 -5.29 -8.54 -3.96
C LEU A 55 -6.11 -7.82 -2.87
N SER A 56 -5.97 -8.25 -1.62
CA SER A 56 -6.71 -7.71 -0.48
C SER A 56 -6.29 -6.28 -0.13
N THR A 57 -4.99 -6.04 0.05
CA THR A 57 -4.46 -4.70 0.40
C THR A 57 -4.61 -3.72 -0.76
N GLY A 58 -4.40 -4.18 -1.99
CA GLY A 58 -4.64 -3.43 -3.21
C GLY A 58 -6.11 -3.01 -3.35
N ALA A 59 -7.05 -3.93 -3.11
CA ALA A 59 -8.49 -3.62 -3.14
C ALA A 59 -8.88 -2.58 -2.08
N ILE A 60 -8.35 -2.69 -0.86
CA ILE A 60 -8.60 -1.71 0.22
C ILE A 60 -8.08 -0.33 -0.18
N MET A 61 -6.84 -0.25 -0.67
CA MET A 61 -6.25 1.03 -1.11
C MET A 61 -6.98 1.60 -2.32
N ALA A 62 -7.35 0.78 -3.30
CA ALA A 62 -8.11 1.21 -4.46
C ALA A 62 -9.50 1.73 -4.06
N TYR A 63 -10.21 1.03 -3.17
CA TYR A 63 -11.49 1.49 -2.65
C TYR A 63 -11.37 2.87 -1.98
N VAL A 64 -10.40 3.03 -1.10
CA VAL A 64 -10.13 4.32 -0.43
C VAL A 64 -9.72 5.40 -1.43
N GLY A 65 -8.89 5.05 -2.41
CA GLY A 65 -8.42 5.98 -3.43
C GLY A 65 -9.56 6.46 -4.34
N PHE A 66 -10.35 5.54 -4.90
CA PHE A 66 -11.32 5.84 -5.94
C PHE A 66 -12.72 6.19 -5.40
N ALA A 67 -13.13 5.62 -4.27
CA ALA A 67 -14.51 5.77 -3.77
C ALA A 67 -14.63 6.75 -2.59
N GLN A 68 -13.57 6.99 -1.82
CA GLN A 68 -13.63 7.85 -0.64
C GLN A 68 -13.19 9.29 -0.93
N ARG A 69 -13.79 10.24 -0.20
CA ARG A 69 -13.40 11.67 -0.22
C ARG A 69 -12.81 12.15 1.11
N ASP A 70 -12.85 11.31 2.14
CA ASP A 70 -12.28 11.64 3.44
C ASP A 70 -10.76 11.40 3.46
N ASN A 71 -10.01 12.50 3.46
CA ASN A 71 -8.55 12.47 3.58
C ASN A 71 -8.07 11.85 4.89
N ARG A 72 -8.84 11.93 5.98
CA ARG A 72 -8.45 11.35 7.28
C ARG A 72 -8.50 9.82 7.24
N LEU A 73 -9.58 9.27 6.69
CA LEU A 73 -9.69 7.83 6.45
C LEU A 73 -8.56 7.35 5.53
N ALA A 74 -8.30 8.07 4.43
CA ALA A 74 -7.25 7.70 3.49
C ALA A 74 -5.87 7.65 4.13
N ARG A 75 -5.52 8.67 4.93
CA ARG A 75 -4.26 8.70 5.67
C ARG A 75 -4.14 7.55 6.67
N THR A 76 -5.21 7.23 7.38
CA THR A 76 -5.22 6.14 8.36
C THR A 76 -4.95 4.80 7.67
N VAL A 77 -5.64 4.53 6.55
CA VAL A 77 -5.45 3.28 5.79
C VAL A 77 -4.07 3.20 5.17
N VAL A 78 -3.60 4.27 4.51
CA VAL A 78 -2.26 4.32 3.89
C VAL A 78 -1.16 4.14 4.94
N GLY A 79 -1.28 4.80 6.10
CA GLY A 79 -0.34 4.65 7.20
C GLY A 79 -0.34 3.24 7.78
N ALA A 80 -1.53 2.68 8.06
CA ALA A 80 -1.66 1.35 8.66
C ALA A 80 -1.11 0.26 7.73
N LEU A 81 -1.46 0.29 6.44
CA LEU A 81 -0.89 -0.64 5.47
C LEU A 81 0.61 -0.39 5.26
N GLY A 82 1.08 0.86 5.33
CA GLY A 82 2.51 1.16 5.34
C GLY A 82 3.25 0.46 6.48
N VAL A 83 2.69 0.42 7.69
CA VAL A 83 3.27 -0.35 8.81
C VAL A 83 3.32 -1.85 8.48
N VAL A 84 2.26 -2.41 7.92
CA VAL A 84 2.23 -3.83 7.52
C VAL A 84 3.33 -4.14 6.49
N TYR A 85 3.42 -3.34 5.41
CA TYR A 85 4.45 -3.51 4.38
C TYR A 85 5.86 -3.37 4.95
N LEU A 86 6.09 -2.43 5.87
CA LEU A 86 7.39 -2.26 6.51
C LEU A 86 7.76 -3.50 7.34
N VAL A 87 6.83 -3.99 8.17
CA VAL A 87 7.05 -5.18 9.01
C VAL A 87 7.35 -6.40 8.16
N VAL A 88 6.56 -6.63 7.10
CA VAL A 88 6.76 -7.77 6.19
C VAL A 88 8.10 -7.66 5.46
N GLY A 89 8.47 -6.48 4.95
CA GLY A 89 9.75 -6.26 4.28
C GLY A 89 10.97 -6.43 5.20
N ILE A 90 10.87 -6.06 6.48
CA ILE A 90 11.91 -6.35 7.48
C ILE A 90 11.96 -7.86 7.77
N LEU A 91 10.79 -8.47 8.00
CA LEU A 91 10.70 -9.88 8.35
C LEU A 91 11.25 -10.78 7.24
N GLY A 92 11.05 -10.43 5.97
CA GLY A 92 11.60 -11.19 4.84
C GLY A 92 13.14 -11.19 4.74
N PHE A 93 13.85 -10.30 5.45
CA PHE A 93 15.31 -10.43 5.62
C PHE A 93 15.71 -11.40 6.73
N VAL A 94 14.84 -11.56 7.74
CA VAL A 94 15.09 -12.42 8.91
C VAL A 94 14.63 -13.86 8.64
N ASP A 95 13.46 -14.00 8.04
CA ASP A 95 12.86 -15.25 7.61
C ASP A 95 12.25 -15.06 6.21
N PRO A 96 13.02 -15.35 5.15
CA PRO A 96 12.54 -15.24 3.77
C PRO A 96 11.31 -16.10 3.46
N SER A 97 11.04 -17.14 4.24
CA SER A 97 9.86 -17.99 4.03
C SER A 97 8.59 -17.43 4.67
N LEU A 98 8.71 -16.36 5.48
CA LEU A 98 7.64 -15.81 6.32
C LEU A 98 6.89 -16.91 7.08
N PHE A 99 7.61 -17.68 7.90
CA PHE A 99 7.10 -18.83 8.64
C PHE A 99 6.52 -19.96 7.75
N GLY A 100 7.08 -20.13 6.55
CA GLY A 100 6.66 -21.12 5.56
C GLY A 100 5.46 -20.73 4.71
N LEU A 101 4.96 -19.49 4.81
CA LEU A 101 3.84 -18.99 4.00
C LEU A 101 4.26 -18.67 2.55
N ILE A 102 5.55 -18.42 2.32
CA ILE A 102 6.14 -18.07 1.02
C ILE A 102 7.15 -19.15 0.63
N PRO A 103 6.73 -20.23 -0.05
CA PRO A 103 7.61 -21.31 -0.48
C PRO A 103 8.74 -20.88 -1.42
N ASN A 104 8.51 -19.86 -2.26
CA ASN A 104 9.52 -19.39 -3.21
C ASN A 104 10.53 -18.39 -2.60
N LEU A 105 10.39 -18.10 -1.31
CA LEU A 105 11.22 -17.23 -0.47
C LEU A 105 11.26 -15.77 -0.94
N TYR A 106 11.21 -14.81 -0.02
CA TYR A 106 11.47 -13.41 -0.35
C TYR A 106 12.92 -13.22 -0.80
N ASN A 107 13.07 -12.58 -1.96
CA ASN A 107 14.34 -12.12 -2.46
C ASN A 107 14.56 -10.63 -2.14
N LEU A 108 15.73 -10.11 -2.51
CA LEU A 108 16.10 -8.72 -2.22
C LEU A 108 15.11 -7.70 -2.84
N ALA A 109 14.62 -7.96 -4.05
CA ALA A 109 13.68 -7.07 -4.71
C ALA A 109 12.33 -7.04 -3.98
N ASP A 110 11.83 -8.21 -3.57
CA ASP A 110 10.59 -8.34 -2.78
C ASP A 110 10.71 -7.51 -1.49
N ASN A 111 11.79 -7.71 -0.73
CA ASN A 111 12.04 -6.99 0.52
C ASN A 111 12.14 -5.48 0.32
N LEU A 112 12.93 -5.01 -0.65
CA LEU A 112 13.13 -3.57 -0.89
C LEU A 112 11.84 -2.88 -1.35
N LEU A 113 11.01 -3.56 -2.16
CA LEU A 113 9.71 -3.03 -2.56
C LEU A 113 8.81 -2.85 -1.34
N HIS A 114 8.70 -3.87 -0.49
CA HIS A 114 7.89 -3.83 0.74
C HIS A 114 8.38 -2.74 1.70
N LEU A 115 9.70 -2.62 1.91
CA LEU A 115 10.28 -1.54 2.71
C LEU A 115 9.95 -0.15 2.15
N GLY A 116 10.11 0.03 0.83
CA GLY A 116 9.85 1.30 0.17
C GLY A 116 8.39 1.73 0.29
N LEU A 117 7.46 0.81 0.00
CA LEU A 117 6.02 1.04 0.17
C LEU A 117 5.68 1.32 1.64
N GLY A 118 6.30 0.59 2.56
CA GLY A 118 6.06 0.74 3.99
C GLY A 118 6.49 2.10 4.53
N VAL A 119 7.73 2.52 4.24
CA VAL A 119 8.26 3.82 4.64
C VAL A 119 7.43 4.96 4.05
N LEU A 120 7.13 4.91 2.75
CA LEU A 120 6.33 5.96 2.10
C LEU A 120 4.91 6.02 2.67
N GLY A 121 4.25 4.88 2.88
CA GLY A 121 2.92 4.81 3.48
C GLY A 121 2.88 5.43 4.87
N ILE A 122 3.85 5.11 5.72
CA ILE A 122 3.99 5.69 7.07
C ILE A 122 4.19 7.21 7.01
N ILE A 123 5.11 7.69 6.17
CA ILE A 123 5.38 9.12 5.99
C ILE A 123 4.09 9.84 5.57
N ILE A 124 3.38 9.32 4.58
CA ILE A 124 2.16 9.94 4.06
C ILE A 124 1.02 9.90 5.08
N GLY A 125 0.82 8.77 5.75
CA GLY A 125 -0.27 8.58 6.71
C GLY A 125 -0.11 9.42 7.98
N TYR A 126 1.11 9.45 8.53
CA TYR A 126 1.35 9.96 9.88
C TYR A 126 2.17 11.24 9.95
N PHE A 127 3.02 11.54 8.96
CA PHE A 127 4.00 12.62 9.06
C PHE A 127 3.79 13.79 8.10
N LEU A 128 3.20 13.57 6.92
CA LEU A 128 2.85 14.67 6.02
C LEU A 128 1.68 15.49 6.57
N PRO A 129 1.64 16.82 6.40
CA PRO A 129 0.46 17.61 6.74
C PRO A 129 -0.77 17.18 5.93
N ALA A 130 -1.96 17.22 6.54
CA ALA A 130 -3.19 17.33 5.76
C ALA A 130 -3.18 18.73 5.15
N ALA A 131 -3.40 18.86 3.83
CA ALA A 131 -3.17 20.07 3.04
C ALA A 131 -3.40 21.39 3.82
N THR A 132 -2.42 22.29 3.74
CA THR A 132 -2.43 23.59 4.43
C THR A 132 -3.66 24.38 4.00
N ALA A 133 -4.55 24.69 4.95
CA ALA A 133 -5.36 25.89 4.83
C ALA A 133 -4.37 27.05 4.69
N VAL A 134 -4.39 27.73 3.56
CA VAL A 134 -3.64 28.97 3.40
C VAL A 134 -4.37 29.99 4.26
N ASP A 135 -3.67 30.52 5.27
CA ASP A 135 -4.17 31.56 6.17
C ASP A 135 -4.58 32.84 5.41
#